data_AF-A0A973ZEJ2-F1
#
_entry.id   AF-A0A973ZEJ2-F1
#
_cell.length_a   1.000
_cell.length_b   1.000
_cell.length_c   1.000
_cell.angle_alpha   90.00
_cell.angle_beta   90.00
_cell.angle_gamma   90.00
#
_symmetry.space_group_name_H-M   'P 1'
#
loop_
_entity.id
_entity.type
_entity.pdbx_description
1 polymer ?
#
loop_
_entity_poly.entity_id
_entity_poly.type
_entity_poly.pdbx_seq_one_letter_code
_entity_poly.pdbx_strand_id
1 'polypeptide(L)'
;RLAETLYPAPDAIARVARFAPAVLELSTSDPDAARITAEAAAELATTVVAAAGPRDSPVSWTGRLLRHEGLRGLLADELARRRPGLRLRSPAGDGLTGAALLAAASDLGLYAGLLRTAGR
;
A
#
# COMPACT_ATOMS: atom_id res chain seq x y z
N ARG A 1 -5.98 8.11 28.59
CA ARG A 1 -6.87 9.16 28.03
C ARG A 1 -6.93 9.17 26.50
N LEU A 2 -5.85 8.98 25.74
CA LEU A 2 -5.90 9.01 24.26
C LEU A 2 -6.87 7.97 23.65
N ALA A 3 -6.89 6.75 24.21
CA ALA A 3 -7.80 5.68 23.79
C ALA A 3 -9.29 6.01 24.05
N GLU A 4 -9.61 6.57 25.22
CA GLU A 4 -10.98 6.96 25.60
C GLU A 4 -11.55 8.08 24.70
N THR A 5 -10.69 8.94 24.14
CA THR A 5 -11.11 10.03 23.24
C THR A 5 -11.16 9.60 21.77
N LEU A 6 -10.61 8.44 21.40
CA LEU A 6 -10.63 7.93 20.02
C LEU A 6 -11.83 7.03 19.78
N TYR A 7 -12.22 6.21 20.76
CA TYR A 7 -13.25 5.19 20.58
C TYR A 7 -14.65 5.70 20.17
N PRO A 8 -15.15 6.87 20.64
CA PRO A 8 -16.46 7.37 20.23
C PRO A 8 -16.43 8.31 19.02
N ALA A 9 -15.25 8.57 18.42
CA ALA A 9 -15.12 9.57 17.37
C ALA A 9 -15.45 8.98 15.98
N PRO A 10 -16.31 9.63 15.16
CA PRO A 10 -16.65 9.15 13.82
C PRO A 10 -15.45 9.10 12.86
N ASP A 11 -14.35 9.77 13.22
CA ASP A 11 -13.10 9.87 12.46
C ASP A 11 -11.92 9.18 13.16
N ALA A 12 -12.18 8.28 14.12
CA ALA A 12 -11.15 7.62 14.93
C ALA A 12 -10.00 7.03 14.09
N ILE A 13 -10.34 6.35 12.99
CA ILE A 13 -9.37 5.74 12.07
C ILE A 13 -8.50 6.82 11.42
N ALA A 14 -9.10 7.89 10.90
CA ALA A 14 -8.35 8.99 10.28
C ALA A 14 -7.42 9.68 11.29
N ARG A 15 -7.90 9.84 12.54
CA ARG A 15 -7.11 10.41 13.64
C ARG A 15 -5.94 9.53 14.06
N VAL A 16 -6.05 8.21 13.96
CA VAL A 16 -4.91 7.30 14.19
C VAL A 16 -3.97 7.31 12.99
N ALA A 17 -4.51 7.22 11.78
CA ALA A 17 -3.72 7.16 10.54
C ALA A 17 -2.83 8.40 10.34
N ARG A 18 -3.21 9.57 10.89
CA ARG A 18 -2.39 10.79 10.82
C ARG A 18 -1.02 10.66 11.50
N PHE A 19 -0.86 9.70 12.42
CA PHE A 19 0.42 9.44 13.09
C PHE A 19 1.38 8.61 12.24
N ALA A 20 0.90 7.95 11.17
CA ALA A 20 1.73 7.05 10.38
C ALA A 20 3.02 7.68 9.82
N PRO A 21 3.02 8.94 9.29
CA PRO A 21 4.27 9.57 8.87
C PRO A 21 5.30 9.71 9.99
N ALA A 22 4.87 10.17 11.18
CA ALA A 22 5.75 10.33 12.33
C ALA A 22 6.30 8.98 12.83
N VAL A 23 5.48 7.93 12.83
CA VAL A 23 5.92 6.56 13.16
C VAL A 23 6.99 6.09 12.18
N LEU A 24 6.80 6.31 10.87
CA LEU A 24 7.77 5.92 9.86
C LEU A 24 9.10 6.69 10.02
N GLU A 25 9.04 8.00 10.24
CA GLU A 25 10.22 8.84 10.47
C GLU A 25 11.02 8.41 11.71
N LEU A 26 10.33 8.04 12.79
CA LEU A 26 10.97 7.61 14.04
C LEU A 26 11.48 6.16 14.00
N SER A 27 11.07 5.35 13.01
CA SER A 27 11.35 3.91 12.96
C SER A 27 12.84 3.53 12.96
N THR A 28 13.75 4.46 12.63
CA THR A 28 15.20 4.23 12.66
C THR A 28 15.84 4.47 14.02
N SER A 29 15.16 5.17 14.93
CA SER A 29 15.71 5.63 16.21
C SER A 29 14.86 5.28 17.43
N ASP A 30 13.58 4.96 17.23
CA ASP A 30 12.64 4.58 18.28
C ASP A 30 12.24 3.09 18.11
N PRO A 31 12.45 2.25 19.14
CA PRO A 31 12.21 0.82 19.04
C PRO A 31 10.72 0.46 18.89
N ASP A 32 9.82 1.25 19.46
CA ASP A 32 8.37 1.02 19.31
C ASP A 32 7.92 1.41 17.90
N ALA A 33 8.41 2.54 17.37
CA ALA A 33 8.14 2.94 16.00
C ALA A 33 8.69 1.92 14.98
N ALA A 34 9.88 1.38 15.23
CA ALA A 34 10.48 0.31 14.44
C ALA A 34 9.59 -0.94 14.44
N ARG A 35 9.15 -1.38 15.63
CA ARG A 35 8.27 -2.54 15.80
C ARG A 35 6.94 -2.35 15.07
N ILE A 36 6.29 -1.20 15.24
CA ILE A 36 5.02 -0.89 14.55
C ILE A 36 5.21 -0.93 13.02
N THR A 37 6.32 -0.39 12.52
CA THR A 37 6.62 -0.38 11.07
C THR A 37 6.84 -1.80 10.54
N ALA A 38 7.54 -2.66 11.29
CA ALA A 38 7.74 -4.06 10.94
C ALA A 38 6.42 -4.87 10.97
N GLU A 39 5.59 -4.68 11.99
CA GLU A 39 4.25 -5.29 12.08
C GLU A 39 3.37 -4.85 10.90
N ALA A 40 3.39 -3.56 10.55
CA ALA A 40 2.65 -3.05 9.40
C ALA A 40 3.12 -3.69 8.08
N ALA A 41 4.43 -3.86 7.88
CA ALA A 41 4.96 -4.55 6.71
C ALA A 41 4.52 -6.02 6.64
N ALA A 42 4.53 -6.71 7.79
CA ALA A 42 4.07 -8.10 7.90
C ALA A 42 2.58 -8.25 7.55
N GLU A 43 1.73 -7.33 7.99
CA GLU A 43 0.29 -7.34 7.67
C GLU A 43 -0.01 -7.00 6.20
N LEU A 44 0.74 -6.05 5.63
CA LEU A 44 0.69 -5.79 4.18
C LEU A 44 1.09 -7.04 3.38
N ALA A 45 2.15 -7.74 3.80
CA ALA A 45 2.57 -8.98 3.17
C ALA A 45 1.52 -10.09 3.30
N THR A 46 0.86 -10.22 4.45
CA THR A 46 -0.29 -11.14 4.64
C THR A 46 -1.36 -10.88 3.58
N THR A 47 -1.76 -9.62 3.41
CA THR A 47 -2.79 -9.21 2.45
C THR A 47 -2.38 -9.56 1.01
N VAL A 48 -1.15 -9.24 0.63
CA VAL A 48 -0.62 -9.50 -0.71
C VAL A 48 -0.56 -11.01 -1.00
N VAL A 49 -0.06 -11.81 -0.07
CA VAL A 49 0.04 -13.26 -0.22
C VAL A 49 -1.35 -13.89 -0.35
N ALA A 50 -2.32 -13.42 0.43
CA ALA A 50 -3.70 -13.90 0.37
C ALA A 50 -4.39 -13.56 -0.96
N ALA A 51 -4.11 -12.39 -1.53
CA ALA A 51 -4.65 -11.97 -2.83
C ALA A 51 -3.94 -12.62 -4.03
N ALA A 52 -2.72 -13.12 -3.85
CA ALA A 52 -1.92 -13.67 -4.92
C ALA A 52 -2.45 -15.02 -5.42
N GLY A 53 -2.79 -15.08 -6.72
CA GLY A 53 -3.14 -16.32 -7.42
C GLY A 53 -1.98 -17.33 -7.47
N PRO A 54 -2.15 -18.50 -8.10
CA PRO A 54 -1.19 -19.62 -8.01
C PRO A 54 0.16 -19.36 -8.71
N ARG A 55 0.21 -18.40 -9.64
CA ARG A 55 1.42 -18.06 -10.41
C ARG A 55 2.20 -16.94 -9.73
N ASP A 56 3.50 -16.95 -9.95
CA ASP A 56 4.36 -15.82 -9.58
C ASP A 56 3.93 -14.56 -10.33
N SER A 57 3.86 -13.44 -9.61
CA SER A 57 3.42 -12.18 -10.16
C SER A 57 4.16 -11.00 -9.51
N PRO A 58 4.48 -9.95 -10.29
CA PRO A 58 5.02 -8.74 -9.72
C PRO A 58 3.97 -8.06 -8.82
N VAL A 59 4.43 -7.54 -7.69
CA VAL A 59 3.61 -6.73 -6.78
C VAL A 59 4.04 -5.29 -6.95
N SER A 60 3.08 -4.40 -7.20
CA SER A 60 3.32 -2.96 -7.23
C SER A 60 2.56 -2.29 -6.08
N TRP A 61 2.84 -1.02 -5.84
CA TRP A 61 2.27 -0.27 -4.72
C TRP A 61 1.77 1.10 -5.14
N THR A 62 0.82 1.64 -4.38
CA THR A 62 0.36 3.02 -4.54
C THR A 62 0.15 3.66 -3.16
N GLY A 63 -0.17 4.95 -3.13
CA GLY A 63 -0.38 5.69 -1.89
C GLY A 63 0.91 6.24 -1.27
N ARG A 64 0.73 7.06 -0.23
CA ARG A 64 1.81 7.85 0.37
C ARG A 64 2.71 7.05 1.32
N LEU A 65 2.17 6.06 2.03
CA LEU A 65 2.93 5.27 3.01
C LEU A 65 4.09 4.51 2.37
N LEU A 66 3.83 3.85 1.24
CA LEU A 66 4.85 3.08 0.52
C LEU A 66 5.85 3.94 -0.26
N ARG A 67 5.78 5.28 -0.16
CA ARG A 67 6.91 6.14 -0.58
C ARG A 67 8.10 6.00 0.38
N HIS A 68 7.85 5.65 1.65
CA HIS A 68 8.90 5.44 2.65
C HIS A 68 9.74 4.19 2.32
N GLU A 69 11.04 4.37 2.13
CA GLU A 69 11.96 3.29 1.73
C GLU A 69 12.07 2.18 2.77
N GLY A 70 12.16 2.53 4.05
CA GLY A 70 12.25 1.54 5.13
C GLY A 70 11.04 0.61 5.17
N LEU A 71 9.83 1.14 4.92
CA LEU A 71 8.62 0.31 4.90
C LEU A 71 8.60 -0.60 3.67
N ARG A 72 9.05 -0.10 2.51
CA ARG A 72 9.17 -0.91 1.28
C ARG A 72 10.19 -2.03 1.42
N GLY A 73 11.31 -1.76 2.08
CA GLY A 73 12.34 -2.77 2.37
C GLY A 73 11.77 -3.91 3.21
N LEU A 74 11.16 -3.57 4.34
CA LEU A 74 10.53 -4.57 5.23
C LEU A 74 9.43 -5.37 4.52
N LEU A 75 8.60 -4.72 3.69
CA LEU A 75 7.59 -5.41 2.89
C LEU A 75 8.24 -6.37 1.88
N ALA A 76 9.30 -5.94 1.19
CA ALA A 76 10.00 -6.79 0.24
C ALA A 76 10.63 -8.02 0.92
N ASP A 77 11.22 -7.85 2.12
CA ASP A 77 11.80 -8.93 2.91
C ASP A 77 10.72 -9.94 3.34
N GLU A 78 9.58 -9.44 3.82
CA GLU A 78 8.44 -10.28 4.20
C GLU A 78 7.87 -11.07 3.02
N LEU A 79 7.74 -10.45 1.85
CA LEU A 79 7.31 -11.13 0.63
C LEU A 79 8.33 -12.17 0.18
N ALA A 80 9.63 -11.84 0.19
CA ALA A 80 10.69 -12.77 -0.17
C ALA A 80 10.71 -14.01 0.74
N ARG A 81 10.50 -13.80 2.05
CA ARG A 81 10.46 -14.87 3.05
C ARG A 81 9.24 -15.78 2.90
N ARG A 82 8.06 -15.21 2.64
CA ARG A 82 6.80 -15.97 2.60
C ARG A 82 6.51 -16.57 1.23
N ARG A 83 6.84 -15.85 0.15
CA ARG A 83 6.57 -16.24 -1.24
C ARG A 83 7.53 -15.56 -2.22
N PRO A 84 8.72 -16.14 -2.49
CA PRO A 84 9.79 -15.53 -3.31
C PRO A 84 9.38 -15.08 -4.72
N GLY A 85 8.31 -15.67 -5.27
CA GLY A 85 7.73 -15.30 -6.56
C GLY A 85 7.03 -13.94 -6.58
N LEU A 86 6.64 -13.39 -5.42
CA LEU A 86 5.95 -12.10 -5.29
C LEU A 86 6.96 -10.97 -5.12
N ARG A 87 7.57 -10.54 -6.22
CA ARG A 87 8.60 -9.49 -6.19
C ARG A 87 7.98 -8.10 -6.18
N LEU A 88 8.30 -7.31 -5.15
CA LEU A 88 7.93 -5.90 -5.08
C LEU A 88 8.65 -5.11 -6.19
N ARG A 89 7.90 -4.32 -6.95
CA ARG A 89 8.40 -3.47 -8.04
C ARG A 89 7.92 -2.04 -7.85
N SER A 90 8.74 -1.09 -8.28
CA SER A 90 8.33 0.31 -8.34
C SER A 90 7.18 0.49 -9.33
N PRO A 91 6.24 1.42 -9.06
CA PRO A 91 5.20 1.76 -10.00
C PRO A 91 5.80 2.29 -11.30
N ALA A 92 5.25 1.87 -12.44
CA ALA A 92 5.67 2.36 -13.75
C ALA A 92 5.26 3.82 -14.02
N GLY A 93 4.41 4.39 -13.16
CA GLY A 93 3.90 5.74 -13.22
C GLY A 93 2.98 6.00 -12.03
N ASP A 94 2.18 7.05 -12.12
CA ASP A 94 1.19 7.41 -11.11
C ASP A 94 -0.25 7.20 -11.61
N GLY A 95 -1.22 7.62 -10.79
CA GLY A 95 -2.63 7.51 -11.15
C GLY A 95 -3.01 8.30 -12.39
N LEU A 96 -2.35 9.45 -12.64
CA LEU A 96 -2.61 10.27 -13.82
C LEU A 96 -2.07 9.60 -15.08
N THR A 97 -0.87 9.02 -14.99
CA THR A 97 -0.27 8.22 -16.06
C THR A 97 -1.18 7.05 -16.42
N GLY A 98 -1.69 6.33 -15.42
CA GLY A 98 -2.65 5.24 -15.63
C GLY A 98 -3.95 5.71 -16.29
N ALA A 99 -4.49 6.85 -15.89
CA ALA A 99 -5.69 7.43 -16.50
C ALA A 99 -5.48 7.80 -17.98
N ALA A 100 -4.33 8.40 -18.31
CA ALA A 100 -3.99 8.72 -19.70
C ALA A 100 -3.84 7.46 -20.56
N LEU A 101 -3.20 6.41 -20.04
CA LEU A 101 -3.06 5.12 -20.73
C LEU A 101 -4.42 4.45 -20.97
N LEU A 102 -5.31 4.46 -19.97
CA LEU A 102 -6.66 3.93 -20.11
C LEU A 102 -7.47 4.70 -21.17
N ALA A 103 -7.35 6.03 -21.21
CA ALA A 103 -8.05 6.85 -22.20
C ALA A 103 -7.55 6.63 -23.64
N ALA A 104 -6.27 6.28 -23.80
CA ALA A 104 -5.65 6.02 -25.10
C ALA A 104 -5.71 4.55 -25.54
N ALA A 105 -6.15 3.63 -24.67
CA ALA A 105 -6.15 2.21 -24.95
C ALA A 105 -7.24 1.83 -25.99
N SER A 106 -6.84 1.06 -27.00
CA SER A 106 -7.76 0.54 -28.03
C SER A 106 -8.60 -0.64 -27.54
N ASP A 107 -8.17 -1.30 -26.47
CA ASP A 107 -8.90 -2.35 -25.77
C ASP A 107 -8.73 -2.15 -24.25
N LEU A 108 -9.86 -2.05 -23.55
CA LEU A 108 -9.93 -1.81 -22.12
C LEU A 108 -9.98 -3.12 -21.31
N GLY A 109 -10.16 -4.27 -21.97
CA GLY A 109 -10.25 -5.59 -21.36
C GLY A 109 -11.25 -5.61 -20.19
N LEU A 110 -10.78 -6.09 -19.03
CA LEU A 110 -11.59 -6.22 -17.81
C LEU A 110 -12.12 -4.88 -17.26
N TYR A 111 -11.59 -3.74 -17.71
CA TYR A 111 -11.98 -2.41 -17.25
C TYR A 111 -13.10 -1.77 -18.07
N ALA A 112 -13.51 -2.39 -19.19
CA ALA A 112 -14.51 -1.82 -20.10
C ALA A 112 -15.84 -1.44 -19.40
N GLY A 113 -16.30 -2.28 -18.46
CA GLY A 113 -17.53 -2.02 -17.69
C GLY A 113 -17.40 -1.05 -16.52
N LEU A 114 -16.17 -0.64 -16.17
CA LEU A 114 -15.88 0.25 -15.04
C LEU A 114 -15.64 1.70 -15.47
N LEU A 115 -15.40 1.92 -16.77
CA LEU A 115 -15.13 3.24 -17.30
C LEU A 115 -16.42 4.01 -17.54
N ARG A 116 -16.50 5.19 -16.94
CA ARG A 116 -17.50 6.20 -17.28
C ARG A 116 -16.77 7.38 -17.90
N THR A 117 -17.13 7.69 -19.14
CA THR A 117 -16.69 8.93 -19.78
C THR A 117 -17.61 10.05 -19.32
N ALA A 118 -17.04 11.14 -18.80
CA ALA A 118 -17.81 12.37 -18.67
C ALA A 118 -18.06 12.87 -20.11
N GLY A 119 -19.33 12.89 -20.53
CA GLY A 119 -19.71 13.42 -21.84
C GLY A 119 -19.19 14.85 -22.03
N ARG A 120 -18.83 15.20 -23.26
CA ARG A 120 -18.56 16.59 -23.63
C ARG A 120 -19.82 17.44 -23.56
#